data_AF-A0A378KXE7-F1
#
_entry.id   AF-A0A378KXE7-F1
#
_cell.length_a   1.000
_cell.length_b   1.000
_cell.length_c   1.000
_cell.angle_alpha   90.00
_cell.angle_beta   90.00
_cell.angle_gamma   90.00
#
_symmetry.space_group_name_H-M   'P 1'
#
loop_
_entity.id
_entity.type
_entity.pdbx_description
1 polymer ?
#
loop_
_entity_poly.entity_id
_entity_poly.type
_entity_poly.pdbx_seq_one_letter_code
_entity_poly.pdbx_strand_id
1 'polypeptide(L)' 'MTEHDIDKAYVSPYDKFFFEFDATHKKSASQIKEIKKHERIACMRDNKDYKDDKGEIWEEF' A
#
# COMPACT_ATOMS: atom_id res chain seq x y z
N MET A 1 36.34 14.94 -3.19
CA MET A 1 35.53 13.72 -3.31
C MET A 1 36.16 12.70 -2.40
N THR A 2 35.61 12.51 -1.20
CA THR A 2 36.11 11.54 -0.22
C THR A 2 35.91 10.12 -0.77
N GLU A 3 36.82 9.21 -0.43
CA GLU A 3 36.96 7.84 -0.96
C GLU A 3 35.71 6.93 -0.80
N HIS A 4 34.66 7.42 -0.12
CA HIS A 4 33.40 6.71 0.18
C HIS A 4 32.16 7.55 -0.12
N ASP A 5 32.09 8.16 -1.30
CA ASP A 5 30.86 8.81 -1.77
C ASP A 5 29.89 7.75 -2.33
N ILE A 6 28.92 7.33 -1.52
CA ILE A 6 27.91 6.34 -1.91
C ILE A 6 26.81 7.05 -2.70
N ASP A 7 26.43 6.47 -3.84
CA ASP A 7 25.28 6.94 -4.62
C ASP A 7 23.98 6.75 -3.81
N LYS A 8 23.44 7.87 -3.32
CA LYS A 8 22.18 7.90 -2.55
C LYS A 8 20.94 7.71 -3.43
N ALA A 9 21.09 7.80 -4.76
CA ALA A 9 20.03 7.56 -5.73
C ALA A 9 20.13 6.17 -6.37
N TYR A 10 21.02 5.31 -5.86
CA TYR A 10 21.14 3.94 -6.33
C TYR A 10 19.82 3.18 -6.14
N VAL A 11 19.31 2.61 -7.23
CA VAL A 11 18.15 1.72 -7.23
C VAL A 11 18.62 0.33 -7.61
N SER A 12 18.33 -0.65 -6.74
CA SER A 12 18.71 -2.05 -6.95
C SER A 12 18.11 -2.60 -8.25
N PRO A 13 18.80 -3.49 -8.98
CA PRO A 13 18.22 -4.20 -10.12
C PRO A 13 16.92 -4.91 -9.77
N TYR A 14 16.79 -5.40 -8.53
CA TYR A 14 15.57 -6.06 -8.04
C TYR A 14 14.40 -5.08 -7.91
N ASP A 15 14.65 -3.89 -7.37
CA ASP A 15 13.61 -2.88 -7.22
C ASP A 15 13.08 -2.43 -8.60
N LYS A 16 13.98 -2.28 -9.58
CA LYS A 16 13.60 -2.02 -10.97
C LYS A 16 12.76 -3.14 -11.55
N PHE A 17 13.21 -4.40 -11.37
CA PHE A 17 12.49 -5.57 -11.85
C PHE A 17 11.09 -5.68 -11.25
N PHE A 18 10.94 -5.52 -9.93
CA PHE A 18 9.63 -5.61 -9.28
C PHE A 18 8.70 -4.48 -9.72
N PHE A 19 9.22 -3.27 -9.89
CA PHE A 19 8.44 -2.16 -10.43
C PHE A 19 7.95 -2.43 -11.86
N GLU A 20 8.83 -2.89 -12.75
CA GLU A 20 8.48 -3.26 -14.13
C GLU A 20 7.48 -4.42 -14.18
N PHE A 21 7.66 -5.42 -13.31
CA PHE A 21 6.76 -6.57 -13.19
C PHE A 21 5.34 -6.12 -12.80
N ASP A 22 5.22 -5.28 -11.76
CA ASP A 22 3.94 -4.75 -11.29
C ASP A 22 3.24 -3.83 -12.30
N ALA A 23 4.01 -3.15 -13.17
CA ALA A 23 3.49 -2.29 -14.23
C ALA A 23 2.96 -3.08 -15.43
N THR A 24 3.60 -4.21 -15.74
CA THR A 24 3.29 -5.02 -16.93
C THR A 24 2.26 -6.14 -16.66
N HIS A 25 2.11 -6.56 -15.40
CA HIS A 25 1.23 -7.66 -15.02
C HIS A 25 -0.05 -7.14 -14.35
N LYS A 26 -1.19 -7.69 -14.76
CA LYS A 26 -2.48 -7.38 -14.12
C LYS A 26 -2.53 -8.00 -12.73
N LYS A 27 -2.94 -7.20 -11.75
CA LYS A 27 -3.13 -7.63 -10.36
C LYS A 27 -4.24 -8.67 -10.27
N SER A 28 -4.03 -9.70 -9.47
CA SER A 28 -5.04 -10.72 -9.19
C SER A 28 -6.19 -10.15 -8.37
N ALA A 29 -7.33 -10.86 -8.37
CA ALA A 29 -8.48 -10.47 -7.55
C ALA A 29 -8.14 -10.42 -6.03
N SER A 30 -7.28 -11.33 -5.55
CA SER A 30 -6.84 -11.33 -4.15
C SER A 30 -5.96 -10.13 -3.83
N GLN A 31 -5.02 -9.79 -4.71
CA GLN A 31 -4.14 -8.62 -4.56
C GLN A 31 -4.95 -7.32 -4.56
N ILE A 32 -5.95 -7.20 -5.45
CA ILE A 32 -6.84 -6.04 -5.47
C ILE A 32 -7.65 -5.94 -4.17
N LYS A 33 -8.11 -7.06 -3.62
CA LYS A 33 -8.84 -7.09 -2.33
C LYS A 33 -7.94 -6.61 -1.18
N GLU A 34 -6.68 -7.02 -1.18
CA GLU A 34 -5.69 -6.60 -0.19
C GLU A 34 -5.38 -5.10 -0.29
N ILE A 35 -5.15 -4.58 -1.50
CA ILE A 35 -4.95 -3.14 -1.74
C ILE A 35 -6.12 -2.34 -1.18
N LYS A 36 -7.36 -2.69 -1.54
CA LYS A 36 -8.56 -2.01 -1.04
C LYS A 36 -8.70 -2.06 0.48
N LYS A 37 -8.30 -3.17 1.11
CA LYS A 37 -8.29 -3.30 2.57
C LYS A 37 -7.31 -2.30 3.18
N HIS A 38 -6.09 -2.21 2.65
CA HIS A 38 -5.08 -1.28 3.16
C HIS A 38 -5.45 0.19 2.91
N GLU A 39 -6.02 0.51 1.74
CA GLU A 39 -6.58 1.83 1.43
C GLU A 39 -7.67 2.23 2.45
N ARG A 40 -8.58 1.31 2.77
CA ARG A 40 -9.61 1.54 3.79
C ARG A 40 -9.00 1.80 5.16
N ILE A 41 -8.01 1.01 5.59
CA ILE A 41 -7.34 1.19 6.89
C ILE A 41 -6.60 2.54 6.95
N ALA A 42 -5.90 2.92 5.87
CA ALA A 42 -5.23 4.21 5.80
C ALA A 42 -6.23 5.36 5.90
N CYS A 43 -7.37 5.26 5.20
CA CYS A 43 -8.46 6.24 5.29
C CYS A 43 -9.01 6.34 6.72
N MET A 44 -9.26 5.20 7.39
CA MET A 44 -9.70 5.17 8.79
C MET A 44 -8.69 5.84 9.74
N ARG A 45 -7.40 5.64 9.50
CA ARG A 45 -6.33 6.18 10.36
C ARG A 45 -6.17 7.68 10.17
N ASP A 46 -6.18 8.13 8.91
CA ASP A 46 -5.79 9.49 8.55
C ASP A 46 -6.98 10.47 8.50
N ASN A 47 -8.21 9.95 8.38
CA ASN A 47 -9.43 10.77 8.41
C ASN A 47 -10.06 10.76 9.81
N LYS A 48 -9.94 11.88 10.52
CA LYS A 48 -10.53 12.09 11.85
C LYS A 48 -12.07 12.01 11.86
N ASP A 49 -12.70 12.34 10.73
CA ASP A 49 -14.15 12.31 10.55
C ASP A 49 -14.63 10.99 9.92
N TYR A 50 -13.76 9.97 9.86
CA TYR A 50 -14.15 8.66 9.36
C TYR A 50 -15.28 8.09 10.22
N LYS A 51 -16.46 7.89 9.60
CA LYS A 51 -17.59 7.19 10.20
C LYS A 51 -17.70 5.83 9.53
N ASP A 52 -17.57 4.75 10.30
CA ASP A 52 -17.91 3.42 9.80
C ASP A 52 -19.44 3.33 9.86
N ASP A 53 -20.13 3.33 8.72
CA ASP A 53 -21.59 3.13 8.64
C ASP A 53 -22.01 1.69 8.98
N LYS A 54 -21.16 0.94 9.70
CA LYS A 54 -21.57 -0.31 10.31
C LYS A 54 -22.45 0.07 11.48
N GLY A 55 -23.74 -0.25 11.35
CA GLY A 55 -24.73 -0.10 12.41
C GLY A 55 -24.22 -0.60 13.76
N GLU A 56 -24.80 -0.07 14.83
CA GLU A 56 -24.40 -0.36 16.20
C GLU A 56 -24.19 -1.86 16.39
N ILE A 57 -23.04 -2.23 16.98
CA ILE A 57 -22.66 -3.62 17.32
C ILE A 57 -23.77 -4.35 18.11
N TRP A 58 -24.69 -3.59 18.70
CA TRP A 58 -25.80 -4.03 19.53
C TRP A 58 -27.07 -4.45 18.76
N GLU A 59 -27.18 -4.23 17.45
CA GLU A 59 -28.37 -4.67 16.70
C GLU A 59 -28.42 -6.20 16.48
N GLU A 60 -27.33 -6.92 16.76
CA GLU A 60 -27.23 -8.38 16.55
C GLU A 60 -27.15 -9.20 17.87
N PHE A 61 -27.40 -8.59 19.04
CA PHE A 61 -27.50 -9.27 20.35
C PHE A 61 -28.92 -9.27 20.90
#